data_AF-A0A5J4QYL3-F1
#
_entry.id   AF-A0A5J4QYL3-F1
#
_cell.length_a   1.000
_cell.length_b   1.000
_cell.length_c   1.000
_cell.angle_alpha   90.00
_cell.angle_beta   90.00
_cell.angle_gamma   90.00
#
_symmetry.space_group_name_H-M   'P 1'
#
loop_
_entity.id
_entity.type
_entity.pdbx_description
1 polymer ?
#
loop_
_entity_poly.entity_id
_entity_poly.type
_entity_poly.pdbx_seq_one_letter_code
_entity_poly.pdbx_strand_id
1 'polypeptide(L)'
;MEPQLQRTSYCWKVKRTSRTNSYREQNIDSEILAKPLSIAKWTKEFFSNLQEKTQVHYEQLGTSDLKITIDDKVTELKLPTIRDHSYGQRDWNYMNNHLWLMALISEDESLNLNMVSYPHMEHLLTGYYENNDGFVNIEPITNISNIPLTNMTPMKLEYEVTLKNKQVYKITAVKELELVFNLGNNTYKL
;
A
#
# COMPACT_ATOMS: atom_id res chain seq x y z
N MET A 1 15.00 -16.60 37.56
CA MET A 1 15.74 -16.64 36.29
C MET A 1 14.73 -16.37 35.20
N GLU A 2 14.68 -15.14 34.69
CA GLU A 2 13.85 -14.81 33.52
C GLU A 2 14.49 -15.39 32.25
N PRO A 3 13.72 -15.93 31.30
CA PRO A 3 14.26 -16.38 30.03
C PRO A 3 14.74 -15.18 29.22
N GLN A 4 16.04 -15.15 28.90
CA GLN A 4 16.58 -14.18 27.94
C GLN A 4 16.00 -14.47 26.55
N LEU A 5 15.17 -13.55 26.04
CA LEU A 5 14.73 -13.53 24.65
C LEU A 5 15.95 -13.44 23.71
N GLN A 6 16.30 -14.56 23.07
CA GLN A 6 17.27 -14.58 21.99
C GLN A 6 16.72 -13.77 20.81
N ARG A 7 17.47 -12.76 20.38
CA ARG A 7 17.12 -11.91 19.24
C ARG A 7 17.66 -12.54 17.96
N THR A 8 16.78 -13.07 17.13
CA THR A 8 17.12 -13.49 15.76
C THR A 8 16.96 -12.29 14.83
N SER A 9 18.05 -11.86 14.20
CA SER A 9 18.03 -10.83 13.15
C SER A 9 18.03 -11.53 11.79
N TYR A 10 17.07 -11.20 10.92
CA TYR A 10 16.92 -11.80 9.60
C TYR A 10 17.51 -10.85 8.54
N CYS A 11 18.50 -11.33 7.76
CA CYS A 11 19.07 -10.62 6.62
C CYS A 11 18.60 -11.30 5.33
N TRP A 12 17.88 -10.56 4.49
CA TRP A 12 17.30 -11.08 3.25
C TRP A 12 18.20 -10.73 2.06
N LYS A 13 18.56 -11.72 1.24
CA LYS A 13 19.15 -11.52 -0.09
C LYS A 13 18.10 -11.82 -1.14
N VAL A 14 17.45 -10.78 -1.67
CA VAL A 14 16.52 -10.91 -2.80
C VAL A 14 17.34 -11.02 -4.09
N LYS A 15 17.24 -12.15 -4.79
CA LYS A 15 17.88 -12.36 -6.09
C LYS A 15 16.86 -12.04 -7.20
N ARG A 16 17.19 -11.06 -8.06
CA ARG A 16 16.31 -10.56 -9.13
C ARG A 16 16.20 -11.60 -10.26
N THR A 17 14.99 -12.09 -10.53
CA THR A 17 14.73 -12.98 -11.68
C THR A 17 13.52 -12.48 -12.49
N SER A 18 13.84 -11.86 -13.64
CA SER A 18 13.02 -11.56 -14.85
C SER A 18 11.79 -10.63 -14.76
N ARG A 19 11.59 -9.91 -15.89
CA ARG A 19 10.62 -8.84 -16.25
C ARG A 19 9.95 -8.08 -15.09
N THR A 20 10.51 -6.92 -14.78
CA THR A 20 9.98 -5.98 -13.79
C THR A 20 9.25 -4.84 -14.51
N ASN A 21 7.94 -4.95 -14.71
CA ASN A 21 7.13 -3.74 -14.77
C ASN A 21 6.99 -3.28 -13.31
N SER A 22 7.55 -2.12 -12.99
CA SER A 22 7.32 -1.47 -11.70
C SER A 22 6.23 -0.44 -11.92
N TYR A 23 5.16 -0.49 -11.12
CA TYR A 23 4.21 0.61 -11.10
C TYR A 23 4.86 1.81 -10.40
N ARG A 24 4.74 2.98 -11.03
CA ARG A 24 5.27 4.26 -10.55
C ARG A 24 4.17 5.28 -10.60
N GLU A 25 4.34 6.38 -9.87
CA GLU A 25 3.43 7.53 -9.93
C GLU A 25 3.20 8.06 -11.35
N GLN A 26 4.18 7.92 -12.25
CA GLN A 26 4.06 8.28 -13.67
C GLN A 26 3.08 7.40 -14.45
N ASN A 27 2.70 6.25 -13.90
CA ASN A 27 1.71 5.33 -14.46
C ASN A 27 0.29 5.63 -13.95
N ILE A 28 0.14 6.53 -12.96
CA ILE A 28 -1.16 7.01 -12.51
C ILE A 28 -1.80 7.81 -13.64
N ASP A 29 -3.04 7.51 -13.94
CA ASP A 29 -3.81 8.31 -14.90
C ASP A 29 -4.08 9.71 -14.33
N SER A 30 -3.76 10.74 -15.10
CA SER A 30 -3.98 12.13 -14.72
C SER A 30 -5.44 12.45 -14.36
N GLU A 31 -6.43 11.74 -14.92
CA GLU A 31 -7.85 11.94 -14.59
C GLU A 31 -8.15 11.63 -13.12
N ILE A 32 -7.46 10.63 -12.56
CA ILE A 32 -7.61 10.19 -11.17
C ILE A 32 -7.14 11.30 -10.22
N LEU A 33 -6.11 12.05 -10.60
CA LEU A 33 -5.61 13.20 -9.83
C LEU A 33 -6.41 14.48 -10.12
N ALA A 34 -6.92 14.65 -11.35
CA ALA A 34 -7.61 15.85 -11.77
C ALA A 34 -8.90 16.10 -10.97
N LYS A 35 -9.68 15.05 -10.68
CA LYS A 35 -10.95 15.19 -9.97
C LYS A 35 -10.76 15.71 -8.52
N PRO A 36 -9.91 15.10 -7.66
CA PRO A 36 -9.61 15.65 -6.33
C PRO A 36 -9.04 17.08 -6.38
N LEU A 37 -8.18 17.38 -7.35
CA LEU A 37 -7.63 18.72 -7.55
C LEU A 37 -8.70 19.75 -7.95
N SER A 38 -9.70 19.35 -8.74
CA SER A 38 -10.76 20.25 -9.24
C SER A 38 -11.78 20.66 -8.17
N ILE A 39 -11.98 19.82 -7.15
CA ILE A 39 -12.90 20.09 -6.04
C ILE A 39 -12.21 20.75 -4.85
N ALA A 40 -10.88 20.67 -4.77
CA ALA A 40 -10.10 21.32 -3.73
C ALA A 40 -10.18 22.85 -3.84
N LYS A 41 -10.15 23.53 -2.69
CA LYS A 41 -10.11 25.00 -2.67
C LYS A 41 -8.71 25.49 -3.04
N TRP A 42 -8.59 26.15 -4.18
CA TRP A 42 -7.31 26.70 -4.64
C TRP A 42 -6.93 27.93 -3.83
N THR A 43 -5.91 27.79 -3.00
CA THR A 43 -5.29 28.88 -2.23
C THR A 43 -3.78 28.86 -2.43
N LYS A 44 -3.10 29.95 -2.09
CA LYS A 44 -1.62 29.97 -2.11
C LYS A 44 -1.03 28.88 -1.22
N GLU A 45 -1.63 28.66 -0.05
CA GLU A 45 -1.24 27.62 0.90
C GLU A 45 -1.40 26.22 0.31
N PHE A 46 -2.51 25.95 -0.40
CA PHE A 46 -2.74 24.67 -1.09
C PHE A 46 -1.60 24.33 -2.07
N PHE A 47 -1.20 25.30 -2.91
CA PHE A 47 -0.10 25.07 -3.85
C PHE A 47 1.27 24.94 -3.18
N SER A 48 1.53 25.68 -2.09
CA SER A 48 2.76 25.53 -1.28
C SER A 48 2.83 24.10 -0.70
N ASN A 49 1.72 23.64 -0.11
CA ASN A 49 1.63 22.31 0.47
C ASN A 49 1.83 21.22 -0.59
N LEU A 50 1.28 21.37 -1.81
CA LEU A 50 1.51 20.42 -2.90
C LEU A 50 2.99 20.32 -3.31
N GLN A 51 3.70 21.45 -3.35
CA GLN A 51 5.11 21.48 -3.74
C GLN A 51 6.01 20.89 -2.65
N GLU A 52 5.75 21.23 -1.39
CA GLU A 52 6.55 20.78 -0.25
C GLU A 52 6.38 19.28 0.04
N LYS A 53 5.17 18.73 -0.18
CA LYS A 53 4.82 17.35 0.16
C LYS A 53 5.03 16.37 -0.99
N THR A 54 6.13 16.52 -1.73
CA THR A 54 6.50 15.56 -2.78
C THR A 54 7.01 14.27 -2.15
N GLN A 55 6.37 13.15 -2.51
CA GLN A 55 6.83 11.80 -2.21
C GLN A 55 7.02 11.05 -3.52
N VAL A 56 7.84 10.01 -3.49
CA VAL A 56 8.00 9.08 -4.60
C VAL A 56 7.68 7.68 -4.12
N HIS A 57 6.83 6.99 -4.88
CA HIS A 57 6.32 5.66 -4.58
C HIS A 57 6.64 4.66 -5.72
N TYR A 58 7.11 3.48 -5.33
CA TYR A 58 7.42 2.36 -6.24
C TYR A 58 6.82 1.09 -5.70
N GLU A 59 6.02 0.45 -6.53
CA GLU A 59 5.40 -0.82 -6.19
C GLU A 59 5.75 -1.85 -7.25
N GLN A 60 5.98 -3.08 -6.79
CA GLN A 60 6.43 -4.15 -7.66
C GLN A 60 5.88 -5.49 -7.17
N LEU A 61 5.07 -6.13 -8.01
CA LEU A 61 4.71 -7.54 -7.86
C LEU A 61 5.88 -8.44 -8.24
N GLY A 62 5.97 -9.61 -7.60
CA GLY A 62 6.89 -10.66 -8.00
C GLY A 62 6.82 -11.85 -7.07
N THR A 63 7.81 -12.73 -7.19
CA THR A 63 7.95 -13.90 -6.33
C THR A 63 9.22 -13.80 -5.50
N SER A 64 9.14 -14.22 -4.23
CA SER A 64 10.31 -14.31 -3.35
C SER A 64 10.58 -15.76 -2.99
N ASP A 65 11.82 -16.18 -3.25
CA ASP A 65 12.37 -17.42 -2.69
C ASP A 65 12.93 -17.11 -1.29
N LEU A 66 12.33 -17.73 -0.28
CA LEU A 66 12.62 -17.50 1.14
C LEU A 66 13.22 -18.77 1.75
N LYS A 67 14.23 -18.59 2.58
CA LYS A 67 14.78 -19.63 3.44
C LYS A 67 14.65 -19.19 4.88
N ILE A 68 13.70 -19.80 5.60
CA ILE A 68 13.36 -19.47 6.98
C ILE A 68 13.99 -20.53 7.89
N THR A 69 14.72 -20.09 8.92
CA THR A 69 15.26 -20.97 9.95
C THR A 69 14.64 -20.61 11.29
N ILE A 70 13.97 -21.57 11.93
CA ILE A 70 13.35 -21.43 13.27
C ILE A 70 13.77 -22.67 14.07
N ASP A 71 14.41 -22.48 15.23
CA ASP A 71 14.86 -23.55 16.12
C ASP A 71 15.59 -24.68 15.38
N ASP A 72 16.62 -24.32 14.61
CA ASP A 72 17.43 -25.19 13.74
C ASP A 72 16.67 -25.90 12.60
N LYS A 73 15.36 -25.71 12.47
CA LYS A 73 14.57 -26.21 11.35
C LYS A 73 14.60 -25.22 10.19
N VAL A 74 15.13 -25.68 9.07
CA VAL A 74 15.15 -24.93 7.80
C VAL A 74 13.90 -25.25 6.99
N THR A 75 13.20 -24.20 6.56
CA THR A 75 12.07 -24.28 5.63
C THR A 75 12.35 -23.38 4.44
N GLU A 76 12.23 -23.92 3.22
CA GLU A 76 12.34 -23.16 1.98
C GLU A 76 10.93 -22.95 1.42
N LEU A 77 10.62 -21.70 1.07
CA LEU A 77 9.30 -21.27 0.59
C LEU A 77 9.49 -20.43 -0.67
N LYS A 78 8.56 -20.56 -1.62
CA LYS A 78 8.44 -19.66 -2.75
C LYS A 78 7.06 -19.03 -2.69
N LEU A 79 6.99 -17.72 -2.49
CA LEU A 79 5.73 -17.02 -2.24
C LEU A 79 5.56 -15.83 -3.19
N PRO A 80 4.34 -15.55 -3.67
CA PRO A 80 4.04 -14.26 -4.29
C PRO A 80 4.27 -13.14 -3.27
N THR A 81 4.80 -12.02 -3.73
CA THR A 81 5.24 -10.90 -2.89
C THR A 81 5.02 -9.58 -3.59
N ILE A 82 4.70 -8.56 -2.81
CA ILE A 82 4.65 -7.16 -3.26
C ILE A 82 5.77 -6.42 -2.52
N ARG A 83 6.59 -5.70 -3.28
CA ARG A 83 7.59 -4.79 -2.74
C ARG A 83 7.07 -3.36 -2.87
N ASP A 84 6.85 -2.73 -1.72
CA ASP A 84 6.70 -1.28 -1.64
C ASP A 84 8.05 -0.61 -1.35
N HIS A 85 8.29 0.52 -2.01
CA HIS A 85 9.36 1.43 -1.64
C HIS A 85 8.92 2.87 -1.84
N SER A 86 9.01 3.65 -0.77
CA SER A 86 8.70 5.07 -0.82
C SER A 86 9.70 5.94 -0.07
N TYR A 87 9.95 7.13 -0.59
CA TYR A 87 10.84 8.12 0.03
C TYR A 87 10.34 9.55 -0.21
N GLY A 88 10.78 10.47 0.65
CA GLY A 88 10.33 11.87 0.65
C GLY A 88 9.97 12.36 2.06
N GLN A 89 9.45 13.57 2.16
CA GLN A 89 8.99 14.10 3.44
C GLN A 89 7.74 13.34 3.88
N ARG A 90 7.78 12.72 5.07
CA ARG A 90 6.67 11.93 5.60
C ARG A 90 6.20 12.47 6.93
N ASP A 91 4.93 12.81 6.99
CA ASP A 91 4.23 13.17 8.21
C ASP A 91 2.91 12.41 8.23
N TRP A 92 2.88 11.29 8.97
CA TRP A 92 1.68 10.47 9.09
C TRP A 92 0.55 11.18 9.84
N ASN A 93 0.87 12.19 10.67
CA ASN A 93 -0.12 12.97 11.40
C ASN A 93 -0.80 14.03 10.53
N TYR A 94 -0.29 14.28 9.32
CA TYR A 94 -0.88 15.24 8.39
C TYR A 94 -2.10 14.67 7.64
N MET A 95 -2.24 13.35 7.57
CA MET A 95 -3.39 12.72 6.92
C MET A 95 -4.59 12.73 7.87
N ASN A 96 -5.75 13.17 7.37
CA ASN A 96 -7.01 12.99 8.10
C ASN A 96 -7.35 11.49 8.19
N ASN A 97 -7.18 10.79 7.07
CA ASN A 97 -7.44 9.36 6.94
C ASN A 97 -6.53 8.74 5.88
N HIS A 98 -6.11 7.50 6.08
CA HIS A 98 -5.32 6.74 5.13
C HIS A 98 -5.69 5.26 5.20
N LEU A 99 -6.10 4.72 4.06
CA LEU A 99 -6.34 3.29 3.86
C LEU A 99 -5.44 2.83 2.72
N TRP A 100 -4.63 1.82 3.00
CA TRP A 100 -3.78 1.21 1.99
C TRP A 100 -3.94 -0.31 2.05
N LEU A 101 -4.26 -0.88 0.91
CA LEU A 101 -4.50 -2.31 0.74
C LEU A 101 -3.69 -2.82 -0.44
N MET A 102 -2.76 -3.72 -0.13
CA MET A 102 -2.04 -4.53 -1.10
C MET A 102 -2.60 -5.95 -1.02
N ALA A 103 -3.15 -6.45 -2.11
CA ALA A 103 -3.74 -7.78 -2.18
C ALA A 103 -3.06 -8.60 -3.28
N LEU A 104 -2.64 -9.82 -2.92
CA LEU A 104 -2.24 -10.87 -3.84
C LEU A 104 -3.46 -11.76 -4.09
N ILE A 105 -3.99 -11.74 -5.31
CA ILE A 105 -5.20 -12.48 -5.68
C ILE A 105 -4.81 -13.88 -6.18
N SER A 106 -3.79 -13.95 -7.02
CA SER A 106 -3.16 -15.19 -7.49
C SER A 106 -1.66 -14.96 -7.77
N GLU A 107 -0.93 -15.95 -8.30
CA GLU A 107 0.52 -15.84 -8.51
C GLU A 107 0.92 -14.62 -9.38
N ASP A 108 0.11 -14.32 -10.39
CA ASP A 108 0.37 -13.24 -11.36
C ASP A 108 -0.67 -12.12 -11.28
N GLU A 109 -1.49 -12.09 -10.22
CA GLU A 109 -2.60 -11.15 -10.10
C GLU A 109 -2.55 -10.41 -8.77
N SER A 110 -2.56 -9.09 -8.83
CA SER A 110 -2.55 -8.25 -7.64
C SER A 110 -3.44 -7.04 -7.79
N LEU A 111 -3.83 -6.51 -6.63
CA LEU A 111 -4.57 -5.27 -6.52
C LEU A 111 -3.87 -4.39 -5.49
N ASN A 112 -3.61 -3.14 -5.88
CA ASN A 112 -3.20 -2.08 -4.99
C ASN A 112 -4.30 -1.02 -4.92
N LEU A 113 -4.68 -0.67 -3.71
CA LEU A 113 -5.60 0.44 -3.43
C LEU A 113 -5.01 1.33 -2.34
N ASN A 114 -4.93 2.62 -2.63
CA ASN A 114 -4.58 3.66 -1.68
C ASN A 114 -5.67 4.74 -1.67
N MET A 115 -6.28 5.00 -0.51
CA MET A 115 -7.25 6.05 -0.29
C MET A 115 -6.71 6.99 0.79
N VAL A 116 -6.49 8.26 0.45
CA VAL A 116 -5.96 9.27 1.36
C VAL A 116 -6.88 10.49 1.39
N SER A 117 -7.05 11.05 2.59
CA SER A 117 -7.66 12.36 2.79
C SER A 117 -6.68 13.26 3.54
N TYR A 118 -6.46 14.46 3.01
CA TYR A 118 -5.66 15.51 3.61
C TYR A 118 -6.53 16.71 4.00
N PRO A 119 -6.10 17.56 4.95
CA PRO A 119 -6.83 18.78 5.35
C PRO A 119 -7.23 19.70 4.19
N HIS A 120 -6.44 19.72 3.11
CA HIS A 120 -6.66 20.60 1.95
C HIS A 120 -7.03 19.84 0.66
N MET A 121 -7.10 18.51 0.72
CA MET A 121 -7.42 17.67 -0.43
C MET A 121 -8.08 16.40 0.04
N GLU A 122 -9.39 16.35 -0.13
CA GLU A 122 -10.17 15.16 0.16
C GLU A 122 -10.22 14.26 -1.09
N HIS A 123 -10.40 12.96 -0.87
CA HIS A 123 -10.65 11.97 -1.92
C HIS A 123 -9.48 11.73 -2.89
N LEU A 124 -8.24 11.83 -2.43
CA LEU A 124 -7.12 11.32 -3.23
C LEU A 124 -7.19 9.80 -3.19
N LEU A 125 -7.48 9.20 -4.34
CA LEU A 125 -7.53 7.77 -4.45
C LEU A 125 -6.71 7.30 -5.62
N THR A 126 -5.72 6.48 -5.35
CA THR A 126 -4.85 5.89 -6.35
C THR A 126 -4.84 4.37 -6.21
N GLY A 127 -4.56 3.67 -7.29
CA GLY A 127 -4.43 2.23 -7.25
C GLY A 127 -4.46 1.63 -8.63
N TYR A 128 -4.14 0.35 -8.69
CA TYR A 128 -4.12 -0.40 -9.92
C TYR A 128 -4.43 -1.86 -9.66
N TYR A 129 -4.96 -2.49 -10.68
CA TYR A 129 -5.02 -3.92 -10.83
C TYR A 129 -3.89 -4.34 -11.78
N GLU A 130 -3.11 -5.34 -11.42
CA GLU A 130 -2.03 -5.86 -12.24
C GLU A 130 -2.25 -7.34 -12.50
N ASN A 131 -2.12 -7.73 -13.78
CA ASN A 131 -2.09 -9.11 -14.22
C ASN A 131 -1.03 -9.32 -15.32
N ASN A 132 -1.01 -10.51 -15.94
CA ASN A 132 -0.12 -10.83 -17.07
C ASN A 132 -0.26 -9.92 -18.30
N ASP A 133 -1.40 -9.22 -18.45
CA ASP A 133 -1.65 -8.28 -19.55
C ASP A 133 -1.12 -6.87 -19.24
N GLY A 134 -0.74 -6.59 -17.99
CA GLY A 134 -0.19 -5.33 -17.53
C GLY A 134 -0.98 -4.73 -16.35
N PHE A 135 -0.83 -3.41 -16.17
CA PHE A 135 -1.52 -2.67 -15.12
C PHE A 135 -2.70 -1.87 -15.67
N VAL A 136 -3.80 -1.84 -14.92
CA VAL A 136 -4.98 -1.04 -15.18
C VAL A 136 -5.26 -0.20 -13.94
N ASN A 137 -5.27 1.12 -14.09
CA ASN A 137 -5.64 2.01 -12.99
C ASN A 137 -7.10 1.75 -12.55
N ILE A 138 -7.34 1.80 -11.25
CA ILE A 138 -8.68 1.61 -10.68
C ILE A 138 -9.37 2.95 -10.42
N GLU A 139 -10.65 3.01 -10.74
CA GLU A 139 -11.56 4.10 -10.39
C GLU A 139 -12.57 3.55 -9.38
N PRO A 140 -12.43 3.89 -8.09
CA PRO A 140 -13.36 3.42 -7.09
C PRO A 140 -14.62 4.26 -7.06
N ILE A 141 -15.71 3.56 -6.81
CA ILE A 141 -17.03 4.14 -6.63
C ILE A 141 -17.24 4.53 -5.16
N THR A 142 -16.54 3.87 -4.23
CA THR A 142 -16.70 4.06 -2.79
C THR A 142 -15.86 5.23 -2.26
N ASN A 143 -16.49 6.18 -1.56
CA ASN A 143 -15.82 7.26 -0.85
C ASN A 143 -15.18 6.74 0.44
N ILE A 144 -13.95 7.17 0.76
CA ILE A 144 -13.28 6.83 2.04
C ILE A 144 -14.13 7.24 3.25
N SER A 145 -14.92 8.31 3.15
CA SER A 145 -15.85 8.75 4.19
C SER A 145 -16.95 7.73 4.53
N ASN A 146 -17.24 6.80 3.61
CA ASN A 146 -18.25 5.76 3.81
C ASN A 146 -17.67 4.53 4.51
N ILE A 147 -16.34 4.48 4.69
CA ILE A 147 -15.67 3.44 5.46
C ILE A 147 -15.65 3.92 6.92
N PRO A 148 -16.20 3.16 7.87
CA PRO A 148 -16.17 3.53 9.28
C PRO A 148 -14.73 3.48 9.78
N LEU A 149 -14.07 4.64 9.76
CA LEU A 149 -12.69 4.82 10.18
C LEU A 149 -12.70 4.94 11.71
N THR A 150 -12.30 3.86 12.36
CA THR A 150 -11.93 3.88 13.79
C THR A 150 -10.42 4.03 13.90
N ASN A 151 -9.88 4.33 15.09
CA ASN A 151 -8.42 4.30 15.34
C ASN A 151 -7.82 2.88 15.25
N MET A 152 -8.57 1.92 14.73
CA MET A 152 -8.19 0.52 14.60
C MET A 152 -8.51 0.02 13.18
N THR A 153 -7.70 -0.91 12.71
CA THR A 153 -7.97 -1.63 11.46
C THR A 153 -9.28 -2.42 11.58
N PRO A 154 -10.25 -2.20 10.67
CA PRO A 154 -11.55 -2.85 10.75
C PRO A 154 -11.42 -4.38 10.59
N MET A 155 -12.34 -5.12 11.22
CA MET A 155 -12.38 -6.59 11.07
C MET A 155 -12.74 -7.04 9.66
N LYS A 156 -13.52 -6.21 8.96
CA LYS A 156 -13.98 -6.45 7.60
C LYS A 156 -13.99 -5.12 6.85
N LEU A 157 -13.47 -5.14 5.64
CA LEU A 157 -13.51 -4.02 4.71
C LEU A 157 -14.18 -4.50 3.42
N GLU A 158 -15.22 -3.78 2.99
CA GLU A 158 -15.90 -4.03 1.73
C GLU A 158 -15.87 -2.76 0.88
N TYR A 159 -15.48 -2.90 -0.38
CA TYR A 159 -15.48 -1.79 -1.32
C TYR A 159 -15.63 -2.30 -2.75
N GLU A 160 -16.07 -1.40 -3.63
CA GLU A 160 -16.24 -1.67 -5.05
C GLU A 160 -15.27 -0.81 -5.86
N VAL A 161 -14.54 -1.47 -6.75
CA VAL A 161 -13.65 -0.81 -7.70
C VAL A 161 -14.15 -1.05 -9.11
N THR A 162 -14.09 -0.02 -9.94
CA THR A 162 -14.29 -0.14 -11.37
C THR A 162 -12.94 0.00 -12.04
N LEU A 163 -12.54 -0.99 -12.82
CA LEU A 163 -11.41 -0.85 -13.72
C LEU A 163 -11.80 0.11 -14.85
N LYS A 164 -10.84 0.79 -15.47
CA LYS A 164 -11.11 1.66 -16.64
C LYS A 164 -11.84 0.95 -17.80
N ASN A 165 -11.71 -0.37 -17.93
CA ASN A 165 -12.46 -1.17 -18.89
C ASN A 165 -13.94 -1.40 -18.49
N LYS A 166 -14.44 -0.72 -17.46
CA LYS A 166 -15.79 -0.82 -16.85
C LYS A 166 -16.09 -2.14 -16.13
N GLN A 167 -15.08 -2.97 -15.92
CA GLN A 167 -15.24 -4.16 -15.09
C GLN A 167 -15.33 -3.76 -13.62
N VAL A 168 -16.37 -4.22 -12.94
CA VAL A 168 -16.59 -3.95 -11.52
C VAL A 168 -16.16 -5.14 -10.70
N TYR A 169 -15.36 -4.88 -9.67
CA TYR A 169 -14.95 -5.86 -8.68
C TYR A 169 -15.47 -5.45 -7.31
N LYS A 170 -16.12 -6.40 -6.63
CA LYS A 170 -16.43 -6.28 -5.21
C LYS A 170 -15.33 -6.96 -4.42
N ILE A 171 -14.62 -6.19 -3.60
CA ILE A 171 -13.54 -6.70 -2.78
C ILE A 171 -14.01 -6.78 -1.33
N THR A 172 -13.72 -7.92 -0.71
CA THR A 172 -13.98 -8.17 0.70
C THR A 172 -12.67 -8.60 1.34
N ALA A 173 -12.12 -7.75 2.22
CA ALA A 173 -10.98 -8.10 3.04
C ALA A 173 -11.46 -8.40 4.46
N VAL A 174 -11.00 -9.51 5.03
CA VAL A 174 -11.27 -9.91 6.41
C VAL A 174 -9.95 -9.99 7.16
N LYS A 175 -9.89 -9.40 8.35
CA LYS A 175 -8.69 -9.41 9.18
C LYS A 175 -8.52 -10.78 9.83
N GLU A 176 -7.55 -11.55 9.36
CA GLU A 176 -7.21 -12.87 9.94
C GLU A 176 -6.11 -12.78 10.99
N LEU A 177 -5.16 -11.86 10.80
CA LEU A 177 -4.01 -11.66 11.67
C LEU A 177 -3.69 -10.16 11.78
N GLU A 178 -3.29 -9.73 12.97
CA GLU A 178 -2.75 -8.40 13.22
C GLU A 178 -1.37 -8.53 13.85
N LEU A 179 -0.36 -7.99 13.17
CA LEU A 179 1.01 -7.93 13.68
C LEU A 179 1.29 -6.48 14.08
N VAL A 180 1.27 -6.21 15.39
CA VAL A 180 1.53 -4.87 15.92
C VAL A 180 3.04 -4.71 16.12
N PHE A 181 3.66 -3.87 15.30
CA PHE A 181 5.05 -3.47 15.46
C PHE A 181 5.13 -2.21 16.34
N ASN A 182 5.56 -2.37 17.59
CA ASN A 182 5.80 -1.24 18.48
C ASN A 182 7.09 -0.51 18.09
N LEU A 183 7.01 0.40 17.13
CA LEU A 183 8.15 1.20 16.67
C LEU A 183 8.57 2.30 17.67
N GLY A 184 7.79 2.53 18.74
CA GLY A 184 8.14 3.44 19.82
C GLY A 184 9.12 2.81 20.82
N ASN A 185 10.09 3.61 21.27
CA ASN A 185 11.12 3.34 22.31
C ASN A 185 12.54 2.94 21.87
N ASN A 186 13.00 3.28 20.65
CA ASN A 186 14.39 2.98 20.22
C ASN A 186 14.76 1.48 20.31
N THR A 187 13.78 0.59 20.39
CA THR A 187 13.97 -0.85 20.60
C THR A 187 14.53 -1.55 19.36
N TYR A 188 14.40 -0.92 18.20
CA TYR A 188 14.91 -1.34 16.91
C TYR A 188 15.99 -0.34 16.45
N LYS A 189 17.25 -0.75 16.47
CA LYS A 189 18.32 -0.11 15.69
C LYS A 189 18.43 -0.89 14.38
N LEU A 190 18.14 -0.23 13.27
CA LEU A 190 18.43 -0.74 11.93
C LEU A 190 19.96 -0.80 11.72
#